data_AF-A0AAW6UWE1-F1
#
_entry.id   AF-A0AAW6UWE1-F1
#
_cell.length_a   1.000
_cell.length_b   1.000
_cell.length_c   1.000
_cell.angle_alpha   90.00
_cell.angle_beta   90.00
_cell.angle_gamma   90.00
#
_symmetry.space_group_name_H-M   'P 1'
#
loop_
_entity.id
_entity.type
_entity.pdbx_description
1 polymer ?
#
loop_
_entity_poly.entity_id
_entity_poly.type
_entity_poly.pdbx_seq_one_letter_code
_entity_poly.pdbx_strand_id
1 'polypeptide(L)'
;MKKKIDQMTQQEKDERLNRFLNAPEQQLFPQEDVAIYLSCSIHTLQRLRCVGGGMPYAKVGRSVTYKKSDVLAYQTQQTVMNTAQLAS
;
A
#
# COMPACT_ATOMS: atom_id res chain seq x y z
N MET A 1 -5.05 -6.94 -19.17
CA MET A 1 -3.87 -6.32 -18.51
C MET A 1 -4.33 -5.59 -17.25
N LYS A 2 -3.56 -5.59 -16.16
CA LYS A 2 -3.86 -4.73 -15.01
C LYS A 2 -3.68 -3.27 -15.46
N LYS A 3 -4.72 -2.44 -15.33
CA LYS A 3 -4.59 -0.99 -15.59
C LYS A 3 -3.58 -0.40 -14.61
N LYS A 4 -2.74 0.52 -15.07
CA LYS A 4 -1.87 1.32 -14.19
C LYS A 4 -2.74 2.28 -13.36
N ILE A 5 -2.31 2.64 -12.15
CA ILE A 5 -3.05 3.58 -11.29
C ILE A 5 -3.35 4.90 -12.03
N ASP A 6 -2.41 5.37 -12.85
CA ASP A 6 -2.54 6.63 -13.60
C ASP A 6 -3.62 6.58 -14.69
N GLN A 7 -4.04 5.38 -15.08
CA GLN A 7 -5.08 5.14 -16.09
C GLN A 7 -6.44 4.82 -15.44
N MET A 8 -6.51 4.77 -14.10
CA MET A 8 -7.75 4.49 -13.38
C MET A 8 -8.57 5.76 -13.22
N THR A 9 -9.87 5.66 -13.45
CA THR A 9 -10.80 6.74 -13.10
C THR A 9 -10.86 6.92 -11.58
N GLN A 10 -11.36 8.06 -11.11
CA GLN A 10 -11.55 8.27 -9.67
C GLN A 10 -12.50 7.21 -9.07
N GLN A 11 -13.59 6.89 -9.79
CA GLN A 11 -14.52 5.85 -9.38
C GLN A 11 -13.85 4.47 -9.22
N GLU A 12 -12.97 4.06 -10.14
CA GLU A 12 -12.24 2.79 -10.03
C GLU A 12 -11.30 2.78 -8.81
N LYS A 13 -10.71 3.93 -8.46
CA LYS A 13 -9.87 4.06 -7.26
C LYS A 13 -10.71 3.97 -5.98
N ASP A 14 -11.86 4.61 -5.95
CA ASP A 14 -12.77 4.60 -4.80
C ASP A 14 -13.33 3.20 -4.55
N GLU A 15 -13.68 2.45 -5.60
CA GLU A 15 -14.11 1.05 -5.49
C GLU A 15 -13.02 0.15 -4.89
N ARG A 16 -11.76 0.33 -5.31
CA ARG A 16 -10.61 -0.39 -4.74
C ARG A 16 -10.38 -0.03 -3.29
N LEU A 17 -10.44 1.26 -2.96
CA LEU A 17 -10.32 1.74 -1.59
C LEU A 17 -11.41 1.13 -0.70
N ASN A 18 -12.67 1.18 -1.15
CA ASN A 18 -13.80 0.59 -0.42
C ASN A 18 -13.61 -0.92 -0.21
N ARG A 19 -13.10 -1.65 -1.20
CA ARG A 19 -12.76 -3.07 -1.04
C ARG A 19 -11.70 -3.29 0.04
N PHE A 20 -10.66 -2.46 0.06
CA PHE A 20 -9.61 -2.54 1.08
C PHE A 20 -10.17 -2.27 2.48
N LEU A 21 -10.94 -1.19 2.63
CA LEU A 21 -11.51 -0.77 3.92
C LEU A 21 -12.45 -1.81 4.51
N ASN A 22 -13.29 -2.46 3.69
CA ASN A 22 -14.30 -3.42 4.17
C ASN A 22 -13.81 -4.87 4.30
N ALA A 23 -12.61 -5.20 3.82
CA ALA A 23 -12.08 -6.55 3.90
C ALA A 23 -11.57 -6.95 5.30
N PRO A 24 -11.49 -8.25 5.61
CA PRO A 24 -10.82 -8.75 6.81
C PRO A 24 -9.33 -8.39 6.84
N GLU A 25 -8.76 -8.22 8.03
CA GLU A 25 -7.35 -7.84 8.21
C GLU A 25 -6.35 -8.88 7.67
N GLN A 26 -6.75 -10.15 7.59
CA GLN A 26 -5.92 -11.23 7.08
C GLN A 26 -5.85 -11.27 5.54
N GLN A 27 -6.69 -10.49 4.85
CA GLN A 27 -6.76 -10.50 3.41
C GLN A 27 -5.50 -9.89 2.78
N LEU A 28 -5.04 -10.53 1.69
CA LEU A 28 -3.93 -10.07 0.89
C LEU A 28 -4.39 -9.14 -0.23
N PHE A 29 -3.70 -8.01 -0.37
CA PHE A 29 -3.98 -6.97 -1.34
C PHE A 29 -2.80 -6.76 -2.29
N PRO A 30 -3.06 -6.57 -3.59
CA PRO A 30 -2.02 -6.19 -4.53
C PRO A 30 -1.53 -4.76 -4.27
N GLN A 31 -0.32 -4.46 -4.75
CA GLN A 31 0.32 -3.15 -4.53
C GLN A 31 -0.51 -1.96 -5.02
N GLU A 32 -1.40 -2.13 -6.01
CA GLU A 32 -2.29 -1.07 -6.48
C GLU A 32 -3.26 -0.60 -5.38
N ASP A 33 -3.87 -1.55 -4.66
CA ASP A 33 -4.86 -1.23 -3.62
C ASP A 33 -4.17 -0.59 -2.41
N VAL A 34 -2.97 -1.08 -2.06
CA VAL A 34 -2.16 -0.50 -0.97
C VAL A 34 -1.63 0.89 -1.31
N ALA A 35 -1.22 1.11 -2.56
CA ALA A 35 -0.77 2.42 -3.02
C ALA A 35 -1.90 3.45 -2.94
N ILE A 36 -3.12 3.06 -3.33
CA ILE A 36 -4.32 3.90 -3.20
C ILE A 36 -4.61 4.20 -1.73
N TYR A 37 -4.62 3.18 -0.86
CA TYR A 37 -4.90 3.34 0.56
C TYR A 37 -3.90 4.28 1.26
N LEU A 38 -2.60 4.07 1.04
CA LEU A 38 -1.54 4.89 1.64
C LEU A 38 -1.32 6.24 0.92
N SER A 39 -2.10 6.53 -0.12
CA SER A 39 -1.93 7.71 -0.97
C SER A 39 -0.48 7.91 -1.46
N CYS A 40 0.16 6.81 -1.89
CA CYS A 40 1.54 6.81 -2.36
C CYS A 40 1.69 6.12 -3.72
N SER A 41 2.85 6.28 -4.37
CA SER A 41 3.09 5.63 -5.66
C SER A 41 3.47 4.15 -5.51
N ILE A 42 3.17 3.34 -6.52
CA ILE A 42 3.69 1.96 -6.59
C ILE A 42 5.23 1.95 -6.56
N HIS A 43 5.87 2.95 -7.16
CA HIS A 43 7.32 3.10 -7.14
C HIS A 43 7.85 3.31 -5.71
N THR A 44 7.12 4.01 -4.86
CA THR A 44 7.44 4.16 -3.43
C THR A 44 7.44 2.78 -2.76
N LEU A 45 6.38 1.99 -2.96
CA LEU A 45 6.30 0.63 -2.41
C LEU A 45 7.40 -0.28 -2.96
N GLN A 46 7.73 -0.18 -4.25
CA GLN A 46 8.84 -0.90 -4.87
C GLN A 46 10.17 -0.54 -4.22
N ARG A 47 10.45 0.75 -4.04
CA ARG A 47 11.68 1.23 -3.41
C ARG A 47 11.80 0.67 -1.98
N LEU A 48 10.74 0.76 -1.18
CA LEU A 48 10.71 0.21 0.19
C LEU A 48 10.99 -1.30 0.23
N ARG A 49 10.54 -2.07 -0.78
CA ARG A 49 10.89 -3.50 -0.88
C ARG A 49 12.36 -3.72 -1.23
N CYS A 50 12.96 -2.86 -2.05
CA CYS A 50 14.35 -2.99 -2.48
C CYS A 50 15.34 -2.57 -1.38
N VAL A 51 15.07 -1.47 -0.68
CA VAL A 51 16.01 -0.89 0.30
C VAL A 51 15.70 -1.28 1.74
N GLY A 52 14.53 -1.87 1.99
CA GLY A 52 14.00 -2.10 3.34
C GLY A 52 13.20 -0.91 3.88
N GLY A 53 12.72 -1.04 5.13
CA GLY A 53 11.91 0.00 5.79
C GLY A 53 10.43 0.04 5.38
N GLY A 54 9.95 -0.98 4.66
CA GLY A 54 8.54 -1.13 4.30
C GLY A 54 7.81 -2.23 5.06
N MET A 55 6.56 -2.45 4.67
CA MET A 55 5.71 -3.54 5.17
C MET A 55 6.20 -4.91 4.69
N PRO A 56 6.02 -5.97 5.49
CA PRO A 56 6.09 -7.35 5.02
C PRO A 56 5.21 -7.57 3.79
N TYR A 57 5.67 -8.43 2.87
CA TYR A 57 4.95 -8.74 1.64
C TYR A 57 5.10 -10.21 1.27
N ALA A 58 4.06 -10.77 0.66
CA ALA A 58 4.11 -12.07 0.03
C ALA A 58 4.44 -11.90 -1.47
N LYS A 59 5.43 -12.67 -1.94
CA LYS A 59 5.85 -12.69 -3.34
C LYS A 59 5.62 -14.06 -3.94
N VAL A 60 4.77 -14.12 -4.96
CA VAL A 60 4.50 -15.35 -5.73
C VAL A 60 4.75 -15.04 -7.20
N GLY A 61 5.88 -15.54 -7.72
CA GLY A 61 6.36 -15.21 -9.05
C GLY A 61 6.55 -13.70 -9.23
N ARG A 62 5.78 -13.11 -10.17
CA ARG A 62 5.78 -11.67 -10.47
C ARG A 62 4.78 -10.86 -9.62
N SER A 63 3.94 -11.53 -8.83
CA SER A 63 2.93 -10.86 -8.01
C SER A 63 3.48 -10.53 -6.61
N VAL A 64 3.21 -9.31 -6.16
CA VAL A 64 3.49 -8.84 -4.80
C VAL A 64 2.17 -8.49 -4.15
N THR A 65 1.95 -9.00 -2.94
CA THR A 65 0.76 -8.72 -2.14
C THR A 65 1.13 -8.40 -0.70
N TYR A 66 0.26 -7.67 -0.03
CA TYR A 66 0.43 -7.19 1.33
C TYR A 66 -0.78 -7.60 2.16
N LYS A 67 -0.55 -8.01 3.39
CA LYS A 67 -1.62 -8.30 4.32
C LYS A 67 -2.19 -7.01 4.88
N LYS A 68 -3.51 -6.87 4.93
CA LYS A 68 -4.15 -5.64 5.43
C LYS A 68 -3.66 -5.26 6.83
N SER A 69 -3.56 -6.21 7.77
CA SER A 69 -3.02 -5.96 9.12
C SER A 69 -1.66 -5.27 9.10
N ASP A 70 -0.78 -5.69 8.20
CA ASP A 70 0.59 -5.18 8.12
C ASP A 70 0.62 -3.79 7.49
N VAL A 71 -0.30 -3.51 6.56
CA VAL A 71 -0.51 -2.18 5.99
C VAL A 71 -0.99 -1.18 7.04
N LEU A 72 -1.97 -1.58 7.86
CA LEU A 72 -2.48 -0.76 8.95
C LEU A 72 -1.37 -0.49 9.98
N ALA A 73 -0.64 -1.52 10.41
CA ALA A 73 0.46 -1.40 11.36
C ALA A 73 1.55 -0.44 10.85
N TYR A 74 1.91 -0.53 9.57
CA TYR A 74 2.85 0.39 8.96
C TYR A 74 2.35 1.83 8.94
N GLN A 75 1.09 2.08 8.57
CA GLN A 75 0.53 3.43 8.64
C GLN A 75 0.60 4.01 10.05
N THR A 76 0.27 3.21 11.07
CA THR A 76 0.38 3.63 12.47
C THR A 76 1.84 4.00 12.82
N GLN A 77 2.82 3.21 12.38
CA GLN A 77 4.24 3.51 12.57
C GLN A 77 4.71 4.77 11.85
N GLN A 78 4.06 5.14 10.74
CA GLN A 78 4.36 6.37 9.99
C GLN A 78 3.64 7.62 10.53
N THR A 79 2.94 7.51 11.66
CA THR A 79 2.24 8.64 12.28
C THR A 79 3.19 9.41 13.20
N VAL A 80 3.51 10.65 12.82
CA VAL A 80 4.38 11.57 13.58
C VAL A 80 3.66 12.89 13.87
N MET A 81 4.08 13.61 14.90
CA MET A 81 3.43 14.88 15.31
C MET A 81 3.88 16.08 14.48
N ASN A 82 5.10 16.03 13.93
CA ASN A 82 5.62 17.06 13.04
C ASN A 82 6.65 16.49 12.06
N THR A 83 6.93 17.24 11.00
CA THR A 83 7.86 16.83 9.94
C THR A 83 9.32 16.79 10.38
N ALA A 84 9.70 17.56 11.40
CA ALA A 84 11.07 17.57 11.93
C ALA A 84 11.45 16.25 12.61
N GLN A 85 10.48 15.53 13.19
CA GLN A 85 10.69 14.22 13.81
C GLN A 85 11.16 13.14 12.82
N LEU A 86 10.84 13.27 11.52
CA LEU A 86 11.23 12.30 10.50
C LEU A 86 12.64 12.55 9.95
N ALA A 87 13.24 13.72 10.20
CA ALA A 87 14.50 14.14 9.60
C ALA A 87 15.76 13.66 10.35
N SER A 88 15.67 12.57 11.12
CA SER A 88 16.76 12.06 11.98
C SER A 88 17.69 11.12 11.24
#